data_AF-A0A1G8LDI5-F1
#
_entry.id   AF-A0A1G8LDI5-F1
#
_cell.length_a   1.000
_cell.length_b   1.000
_cell.length_c   1.000
_cell.angle_alpha   90.00
_cell.angle_beta   90.00
_cell.angle_gamma   90.00
#
_symmetry.space_group_name_H-M   'P 1'
#
loop_
_entity.id
_entity.type
_entity.pdbx_description
1 polymer ?
#
loop_
_entity_poly.entity_id
_entity_poly.type
_entity_poly.pdbx_seq_one_letter_code
_entity_poly.pdbx_strand_id
1 'polypeptide(L)'
;MRRTLILAALLPLLAACSAQTQDQIARQAARSTTAKVVAERFPGVPVQPAIDCLINNANATQIYALASEAVTGPTASSVQIVTEIAQKPETLRCFGQQAVPALLAGF
;
A
#
# COMPACT_ATOMS: atom_id res chain seq x y z
N MET A 1 -17.63 -35.48 25.41
CA MET A 1 -16.21 -35.20 25.68
C MET A 1 -15.33 -35.18 24.43
N ARG A 2 -15.44 -36.14 23.49
CA ARG A 2 -14.68 -36.10 22.21
C ARG A 2 -15.01 -34.88 21.30
N ARG A 3 -16.28 -34.47 21.20
CA ARG A 3 -16.69 -33.29 20.40
C ARG A 3 -16.19 -31.96 20.98
N THR A 4 -16.11 -31.85 22.30
CA THR A 4 -15.59 -30.65 22.99
C THR A 4 -14.07 -30.50 22.81
N LEU A 5 -13.33 -31.62 22.70
CA LEU A 5 -11.89 -31.60 22.41
C LEU A 5 -11.58 -31.14 20.97
N ILE A 6 -12.44 -31.45 20.00
CA ILE A 6 -12.27 -31.02 18.60
C ILE A 6 -12.47 -29.51 18.48
N LEU A 7 -13.45 -28.94 19.18
CA LEU A 7 -13.71 -27.50 19.15
C LEU A 7 -12.58 -26.69 19.80
N ALA A 8 -11.98 -27.19 20.89
CA ALA A 8 -10.87 -26.53 21.57
C ALA A 8 -9.56 -26.52 20.75
N ALA A 9 -9.36 -27.51 19.87
CA ALA A 9 -8.19 -27.58 18.99
C ALA A 9 -8.28 -26.66 17.76
N LEU A 10 -9.46 -26.12 17.45
CA LEU A 10 -9.69 -25.20 16.32
C LEU A 10 -9.51 -23.72 16.67
N LEU A 11 -9.60 -23.34 17.97
CA LEU A 11 -9.39 -21.95 18.40
C LEU A 11 -8.01 -21.34 18.07
N PRO A 12 -6.88 -22.05 18.18
CA PRO A 12 -5.58 -21.43 17.89
C PRO A 12 -5.35 -21.17 16.39
N LEU A 13 -6.15 -21.75 15.49
CA LEU A 13 -6.06 -21.48 14.06
C LEU A 13 -6.59 -20.09 13.67
N LEU A 14 -7.46 -19.47 14.48
CA LEU A 14 -7.92 -18.09 14.25
C LEU A 14 -6.90 -17.03 14.68
N ALA A 15 -5.88 -17.39 15.45
CA ALA A 15 -4.79 -16.47 15.82
C ALA A 15 -3.82 -16.18 14.66
N ALA A 16 -3.97 -16.85 13.51
CA ALA A 16 -3.17 -16.63 12.31
C ALA A 16 -3.42 -15.25 11.65
N CYS A 17 -4.49 -14.54 12.02
CA CYS A 17 -4.74 -13.17 11.58
C CYS A 17 -3.93 -12.19 12.44
N SER A 18 -2.61 -12.26 12.33
CA SER A 18 -1.70 -11.38 13.06
C SER A 18 -1.82 -9.93 12.59
N ALA A 19 -1.45 -8.97 13.44
CA ALA A 19 -1.38 -7.55 13.05
C ALA A 19 -0.44 -7.33 11.84
N GLN A 20 0.63 -8.12 11.74
CA GLN A 20 1.53 -8.10 10.58
C GLN A 20 0.79 -8.53 9.31
N THR A 21 0.02 -9.62 9.36
CA THR A 21 -0.78 -10.08 8.20
C THR A 21 -1.79 -9.01 7.76
N GLN A 22 -2.44 -8.34 8.71
CA GLN A 22 -3.39 -7.26 8.41
C GLN A 22 -2.71 -6.05 7.75
N ASP A 23 -1.54 -5.63 8.23
CA ASP A 23 -0.77 -4.54 7.63
C ASP A 23 -0.35 -4.87 6.19
N GLN A 24 0.12 -6.10 5.93
CA GLN A 24 0.47 -6.53 4.57
C GLN A 24 -0.73 -6.51 3.63
N ILE A 25 -1.90 -6.97 4.08
CA ILE A 25 -3.14 -6.93 3.30
C ILE A 25 -3.55 -5.48 3.02
N ALA A 26 -3.52 -4.61 4.03
CA ALA A 26 -3.86 -3.20 3.88
C ALA A 26 -2.92 -2.50 2.90
N ARG A 27 -1.61 -2.75 2.98
CA ARG A 27 -0.62 -2.23 2.02
C ARG A 27 -0.89 -2.72 0.61
N GLN A 28 -1.23 -3.99 0.43
CA GLN A 28 -1.56 -4.54 -0.89
C GLN A 28 -2.82 -3.89 -1.48
N ALA A 29 -3.85 -3.68 -0.66
CA ALA A 29 -5.06 -2.96 -1.08
C ALA A 29 -4.75 -1.50 -1.41
N ALA A 30 -3.99 -0.80 -0.56
CA ALA A 30 -3.58 0.59 -0.78
C ALA A 30 -2.80 0.76 -2.09
N ARG A 31 -1.90 -0.19 -2.42
CA ARG A 31 -1.16 -0.20 -3.70
C ARG A 31 -2.10 -0.10 -4.91
N SER A 32 -3.24 -0.79 -4.87
CA SER A 32 -4.21 -0.77 -5.98
C SER A 32 -4.85 0.61 -6.18
N THR A 33 -5.20 1.29 -5.09
CA THR A 33 -5.74 2.66 -5.12
C THR A 33 -4.67 3.65 -5.56
N THR A 34 -3.48 3.57 -4.97
CA THR A 34 -2.34 4.43 -5.31
C THR A 34 -1.95 4.28 -6.77
N ALA A 35 -1.96 3.07 -7.33
CA ALA A 35 -1.67 2.84 -8.74
C ALA A 35 -2.62 3.61 -9.66
N LYS A 36 -3.93 3.60 -9.36
CA LYS A 36 -4.94 4.34 -10.11
C LYS A 36 -4.69 5.85 -10.02
N VAL A 37 -4.46 6.39 -8.81
CA VAL A 37 -4.14 7.81 -8.62
C VAL A 37 -2.88 8.21 -9.39
N VAL A 38 -1.82 7.40 -9.31
CA VAL A 38 -0.54 7.70 -9.97
C VAL A 38 -0.72 7.70 -11.49
N ALA A 39 -1.40 6.69 -12.04
CA ALA A 39 -1.65 6.60 -13.48
C ALA A 39 -2.51 7.77 -14.00
N GLU A 40 -3.51 8.21 -13.24
CA GLU A 40 -4.42 9.30 -13.63
C GLU A 40 -3.79 10.68 -13.49
N ARG A 41 -2.98 10.91 -12.45
CA ARG A 41 -2.46 12.24 -12.09
C ARG A 41 -1.03 12.51 -12.53
N PHE A 42 -0.23 11.47 -12.72
CA PHE A 42 1.18 11.58 -13.06
C PHE A 42 1.53 10.71 -14.28
N PRO A 43 0.96 11.03 -15.46
CA PRO A 43 1.25 10.29 -16.68
C PRO A 43 2.74 10.39 -17.02
N GLY A 44 3.36 9.26 -17.39
CA GLY A 44 4.77 9.18 -17.77
C GLY A 44 5.75 8.93 -16.61
N VAL A 45 5.29 8.87 -15.36
CA VAL A 45 6.12 8.42 -14.23
C VAL A 45 6.21 6.89 -14.23
N PRO A 46 7.37 6.29 -13.93
CA PRO A 46 7.47 4.86 -13.70
C PRO A 46 6.59 4.47 -12.50
N VAL A 47 5.44 3.88 -12.81
CA VAL A 47 4.33 3.68 -11.87
C VAL A 47 4.75 2.81 -10.68
N GLN A 48 5.45 1.70 -10.94
CA GLN A 48 5.76 0.75 -9.88
C GLN A 48 6.77 1.27 -8.84
N PRO A 49 7.91 1.84 -9.24
CA PRO A 49 8.81 2.50 -8.28
C PRO A 49 8.15 3.64 -7.51
N ALA A 50 7.26 4.41 -8.16
CA ALA A 50 6.54 5.48 -7.48
C ALA A 50 5.59 4.94 -6.40
N ILE A 51 4.83 3.88 -6.70
CA ILE A 51 3.96 3.21 -5.72
C ILE A 51 4.78 2.67 -4.55
N ASP A 52 5.93 2.03 -4.81
CA ASP A 52 6.78 1.49 -3.75
C ASP A 52 7.25 2.58 -2.79
N CYS A 53 7.75 3.70 -3.33
CA CYS A 53 8.14 4.84 -2.50
C CYS A 53 6.99 5.41 -1.69
N LEU A 54 5.81 5.57 -2.29
CA LEU A 54 4.62 6.08 -1.59
C LEU A 54 4.18 5.15 -0.46
N ILE A 55 4.02 3.86 -0.74
CA ILE A 55 3.51 2.88 0.24
C ILE A 55 4.51 2.66 1.39
N ASN A 56 5.81 2.68 1.11
CA ASN A 56 6.84 2.50 2.14
C ASN A 56 6.97 3.71 3.07
N ASN A 57 6.62 4.91 2.60
CA ASN A 57 6.67 6.15 3.40
C ASN A 57 5.30 6.61 3.93
N ALA A 58 4.23 5.86 3.63
CA ALA A 58 2.91 6.10 4.19
C ALA A 58 2.82 5.61 5.64
N ASN A 59 2.10 6.35 6.49
CA ASN A 59 1.77 5.88 7.83
C ASN A 59 0.55 4.94 7.80
N ALA A 60 0.27 4.26 8.91
CA ALA A 60 -0.82 3.28 8.99
C ALA A 60 -2.19 3.89 8.62
N THR A 61 -2.50 5.08 9.11
CA THR A 61 -3.78 5.77 8.81
C THR A 61 -3.94 6.05 7.31
N GLN A 62 -2.88 6.53 6.65
CA GLN A 62 -2.85 6.77 5.22
C GLN A 62 -3.01 5.46 4.43
N ILE A 63 -2.34 4.39 4.84
CA ILE A 63 -2.49 3.06 4.23
C ILE A 63 -3.93 2.57 4.34
N TYR A 64 -4.55 2.64 5.51
CA TYR A 64 -5.93 2.17 5.69
C TYR A 64 -6.93 3.00 4.88
N ALA A 65 -6.78 4.32 4.83
CA ALA A 65 -7.63 5.18 4.03
C ALA A 65 -7.55 4.81 2.54
N LEU A 66 -6.34 4.67 1.99
CA LEU A 66 -6.15 4.26 0.60
C LEU A 66 -6.66 2.82 0.36
N ALA A 67 -6.45 1.90 1.30
CA ALA A 67 -6.90 0.51 1.20
C ALA A 67 -8.43 0.39 1.14
N SER A 68 -9.16 1.20 1.90
CA SER A 68 -10.63 1.19 1.89
C SER A 68 -11.25 1.56 0.54
N GLU A 69 -10.51 2.28 -0.30
CA GLU A 69 -10.93 2.73 -1.62
C GLU A 69 -10.48 1.81 -2.77
N ALA A 70 -9.85 0.67 -2.46
CA ALA A 70 -9.32 -0.27 -3.47
C ALA A 70 -10.41 -0.76 -4.44
N VAL A 71 -11.60 -1.05 -3.91
CA VAL A 71 -12.74 -1.60 -4.66
C VAL A 71 -13.58 -0.50 -5.28
N THR A 72 -13.92 0.55 -4.52
CA THR A 72 -14.78 1.65 -4.99
C THR A 72 -14.07 2.60 -5.94
N GLY A 73 -12.73 2.60 -5.94
CA GLY A 73 -11.91 3.53 -6.69
C GLY A 73 -11.49 4.76 -5.88
N PRO A 74 -10.43 5.46 -6.33
CA PRO A 74 -9.87 6.60 -5.62
C PRO A 74 -10.81 7.82 -5.63
N THR A 75 -10.84 8.52 -4.52
CA THR A 75 -11.56 9.80 -4.36
C THR A 75 -10.62 11.00 -4.36
N ALA A 76 -11.17 12.22 -4.21
CA ALA A 76 -10.36 13.42 -3.98
C ALA A 76 -9.47 13.30 -2.72
N SER A 77 -9.94 12.58 -1.69
CA SER A 77 -9.18 12.30 -0.47
C SER A 77 -7.96 11.44 -0.78
N SER A 78 -8.11 10.39 -1.60
CA SER A 78 -6.98 9.57 -2.06
C SER A 78 -5.89 10.39 -2.74
N VAL A 79 -6.27 11.32 -3.61
CA VAL A 79 -5.31 12.20 -4.30
C VAL A 79 -4.57 13.09 -3.30
N GLN A 80 -5.29 13.65 -2.34
CA GLN A 80 -4.69 14.48 -1.30
C GLN A 80 -3.70 13.66 -0.45
N ILE A 81 -4.09 12.46 0.01
CA ILE A 81 -3.23 11.57 0.79
C ILE A 81 -1.97 11.20 0.00
N VAL A 82 -2.10 10.81 -1.27
CA VAL A 82 -0.94 10.50 -2.13
C VAL A 82 -0.03 11.71 -2.27
N THR A 83 -0.59 12.91 -2.44
CA THR A 83 0.19 14.15 -2.53
C THR A 83 0.93 14.47 -1.24
N GLU A 84 0.27 14.32 -0.08
CA GLU A 84 0.89 14.50 1.24
C GLU A 84 2.04 13.51 1.46
N ILE A 85 1.89 12.26 1.05
CA ILE A 85 2.97 11.26 1.13
C ILE A 85 4.11 11.64 0.18
N ALA A 86 3.80 12.06 -1.05
CA ALA A 86 4.78 12.46 -2.05
C ALA A 86 5.65 13.65 -1.61
N GLN A 87 5.08 14.55 -0.80
CA GLN A 87 5.79 15.73 -0.28
C GLN A 87 6.71 15.42 0.92
N LYS A 88 6.66 14.21 1.50
CA LYS A 88 7.57 13.84 2.58
C LYS A 88 9.02 13.80 2.08
N PRO A 89 10.00 14.31 2.85
CA PRO A 89 11.41 14.29 2.45
C PRO A 89 11.93 12.89 2.11
N GLU A 90 11.50 11.87 2.84
CA GLU A 90 11.89 10.47 2.64
C GLU A 90 11.34 9.91 1.33
N THR A 91 10.12 10.28 0.96
CA THR A 91 9.50 9.89 -0.31
C THR A 91 10.20 10.56 -1.49
N LEU A 92 10.51 11.86 -1.39
CA LEU A 92 11.25 12.59 -2.43
C LEU A 92 12.64 11.99 -2.65
N ARG A 93 13.34 11.61 -1.57
CA ARG A 93 14.62 10.90 -1.65
C ARG A 93 14.47 9.54 -2.34
N CYS A 94 13.43 8.79 -2.00
CA CYS A 94 13.14 7.50 -2.64
C CYS A 94 12.88 7.65 -4.14
N PHE A 95 12.10 8.65 -4.56
CA PHE A 95 11.89 8.95 -5.99
C PHE A 95 13.21 9.24 -6.71
N GLY A 96 14.08 10.06 -6.10
CA GLY A 96 15.40 10.36 -6.68
C GLY A 96 16.28 9.11 -6.83
N GLN A 97 16.25 8.19 -5.86
CA GLN A 97 16.99 6.93 -5.94
C GLN A 97 16.45 5.97 -6.99
N GLN A 98 15.11 5.91 -7.15
CA GLN A 98 14.44 5.08 -8.14
C GLN A 98 14.50 5.66 -9.56
N ALA A 99 14.70 6.97 -9.70
CA ALA A 99 14.84 7.62 -11.00
C ALA A 99 16.10 7.16 -11.76
N VAL A 100 17.20 6.87 -11.06
CA VAL A 100 18.47 6.46 -11.69
C VAL A 100 18.34 5.12 -12.44
N PRO A 101 17.83 4.03 -11.83
CA PRO A 101 17.55 2.79 -12.57
C PRO A 101 16.59 2.97 -13.75
N ALA A 102 15.55 3.80 -13.60
CA ALA A 102 14.58 4.06 -14.67
C ALA A 102 15.22 4.76 -15.87
N LEU A 103 16.16 5.69 -15.63
CA LEU A 103 16.95 6.32 -16.69
C LEU A 103 17.84 5.30 -17.38
N LEU A 104 18.56 4.46 -16.61
CA LEU A 104 19.47 3.46 -17.17
C LEU A 104 18.76 2.36 -17.97
N ALA A 105 17.50 2.02 -17.63
CA ALA A 105 16.69 1.05 -18.35
C ALA A 105 16.07 1.59 -19.66
N GLY A 106 16.21 2.89 -19.93
CA GLY A 106 15.75 3.54 -21.16
C GLY A 106 16.81 3.65 -22.26
N PHE A 107 18.01 3.10 -22.04
CA PHE A 107 19.11 2.96 -23.02
C PHE A 107 19.39 1.48 -23.27
#